data_AF-A0A7K4IQC6-F1
#
_entry.id   AF-A0A7K4IQC6-F1
#
_cell.length_a   1.000
_cell.length_b   1.000
_cell.length_c   1.000
_cell.angle_alpha   90.00
_cell.angle_beta   90.00
_cell.angle_gamma   90.00
#
_symmetry.space_group_name_H-M   'P 1'
#
loop_
_entity.id
_entity.type
_entity.pdbx_description
1 polymer ?
#
loop_
_entity_poly.entity_id
_entity_poly.type
_entity_poly.pdbx_seq_one_letter_code
_entity_poly.pdbx_strand_id
1 'polypeptide(L)'
;MFLSNVNISCGMAFSVQFSLSWYVLFFAFLLAWLFLAIMRRKYMRKKEVREQLILGFLGSCALVSMEIFATSMNLWNYFPTNWPVILWPTYFVAILFGYQLLRHVENFF
;
A
#
# COMPACT_ATOMS: atom_id res chain seq x y z
N MET A 1 -38.20 32.75 -1.44
CA MET A 1 -37.07 32.63 -2.37
C MET A 1 -36.16 31.54 -1.83
N PHE A 2 -36.44 30.29 -2.21
CA PHE A 2 -35.68 29.10 -1.82
C PHE A 2 -34.32 29.15 -2.54
N LEU A 3 -33.24 29.47 -1.83
CA LEU A 3 -31.90 29.20 -2.34
C LEU A 3 -31.60 27.72 -2.08
N SER A 4 -31.68 26.94 -3.15
CA SER A 4 -31.21 25.58 -3.22
C SER A 4 -29.69 25.54 -2.96
N ASN A 5 -29.30 25.32 -1.71
CA ASN A 5 -27.95 24.86 -1.40
C ASN A 5 -27.86 23.39 -1.83
N VAL A 6 -27.57 23.19 -3.11
CA VAL A 6 -27.05 21.94 -3.64
C VAL A 6 -25.62 21.82 -3.09
N ASN A 7 -25.51 21.39 -1.83
CA ASN A 7 -24.26 20.95 -1.24
C ASN A 7 -23.92 19.60 -1.88
N ILE A 8 -23.15 19.65 -2.96
CA ILE A 8 -22.42 18.48 -3.46
C ILE A 8 -21.30 18.25 -2.46
N SER A 9 -21.61 17.60 -1.34
CA SER A 9 -20.61 17.06 -0.41
C SER A 9 -20.06 15.75 -0.98
N CYS A 10 -19.46 15.80 -2.17
CA CYS A 10 -18.58 14.74 -2.65
C CYS A 10 -17.13 15.19 -2.35
N GLY A 11 -16.80 15.24 -1.06
CA GLY A 11 -15.47 15.62 -0.60
C GLY A 11 -14.88 14.48 0.22
N MET A 12 -14.19 13.55 -0.44
CA MET A 12 -13.20 12.73 0.26
C MET A 12 -12.11 13.69 0.75
N ALA A 13 -12.16 14.11 2.01
CA ALA A 13 -11.06 14.89 2.57
C ALA A 13 -9.89 13.94 2.79
N PHE A 14 -8.82 14.13 2.03
CA PHE A 14 -7.58 13.40 2.18
C PHE A 14 -6.78 14.01 3.33
N SER A 15 -6.90 13.43 4.51
CA SER A 15 -6.07 13.81 5.65
C SER A 15 -4.63 13.30 5.43
N VAL A 16 -3.66 14.21 5.30
CA VAL A 16 -2.22 13.87 5.26
C VAL A 16 -1.64 13.74 6.69
N GLN A 17 -2.48 13.89 7.72
CA GLN A 17 -2.12 13.67 9.11
C GLN A 17 -2.33 12.21 9.47
N PHE A 18 -1.26 11.43 9.45
CA PHE A 18 -1.28 10.01 9.82
C PHE A 18 -0.76 9.83 11.25
N SER A 19 -1.26 8.81 11.95
CA SER A 19 -0.71 8.42 13.25
C SER A 19 0.73 7.92 13.09
N LEU A 20 1.55 8.12 14.13
CA LEU A 20 2.95 7.67 14.16
C LEU A 20 3.08 6.17 13.81
N SER A 21 2.10 5.36 14.22
CA SER A 21 2.05 3.93 13.95
C SER A 21 2.12 3.59 12.45
N TRP A 22 1.47 4.37 11.59
CA TRP A 22 1.50 4.13 10.13
C TRP A 22 2.89 4.34 9.55
N TYR A 23 3.60 5.39 10.00
CA TYR A 23 4.98 5.64 9.59
C TYR A 23 5.89 4.51 10.07
N VAL A 24 5.75 4.06 11.32
CA VAL A 24 6.52 2.93 11.85
C VAL A 24 6.32 1.69 10.98
N LEU A 25 5.09 1.40 10.60
CA LEU A 25 4.73 0.24 9.78
C LEU A 25 5.31 0.33 8.36
N PHE A 26 5.20 1.51 7.74
CA PHE A 26 5.83 1.80 6.45
C PHE A 26 7.35 1.60 6.49
N PHE A 27 8.03 2.22 7.47
CA PHE A 27 9.48 2.11 7.61
C PHE A 27 9.92 0.70 7.97
N ALA A 28 9.16 -0.04 8.77
CA ALA A 28 9.47 -1.44 9.09
C ALA A 28 9.50 -2.31 7.83
N PHE A 29 8.46 -2.24 6.99
CA PHE A 29 8.44 -2.97 5.72
C PHE A 29 9.51 -2.48 4.74
N LEU A 30 9.76 -1.17 4.68
CA LEU A 30 10.76 -0.59 3.78
C LEU A 30 12.17 -1.01 4.16
N LEU A 31 12.50 -0.97 5.45
CA LEU A 31 13.81 -1.40 5.96
C LEU A 31 14.00 -2.91 5.82
N ALA A 32 12.96 -3.71 6.11
CA ALA A 32 13.01 -5.16 5.93
C ALA A 32 13.23 -5.53 4.44
N TRP A 33 12.52 -4.87 3.53
CA TRP A 33 12.73 -5.02 2.10
C TRP A 33 14.13 -4.58 1.66
N LEU A 34 14.60 -3.40 2.09
CA LEU A 34 15.94 -2.92 1.77
C LEU A 34 17.02 -3.88 2.27
N PHE A 35 16.88 -4.40 3.49
CA PHE A 35 17.82 -5.35 4.06
C PHE A 35 17.91 -6.63 3.23
N LEU A 36 16.77 -7.22 2.87
CA LEU A 36 16.71 -8.40 1.99
C LEU A 36 17.26 -8.11 0.59
N ALA A 37 16.94 -6.94 0.03
CA ALA A 37 17.44 -6.50 -1.27
C ALA A 37 18.96 -6.33 -1.26
N ILE A 38 19.55 -5.80 -0.18
CA ILE A 38 21.00 -5.64 -0.01
C ILE A 38 21.67 -7.02 0.11
N MET A 39 21.13 -7.91 0.95
CA MET A 39 21.65 -9.28 1.09
C MET A 39 21.64 -10.04 -0.25
N ARG A 40 20.58 -9.84 -1.06
CA ARG A 40 20.42 -10.51 -2.35
C ARG A 40 21.00 -9.74 -3.54
N ARG A 41 21.61 -8.57 -3.33
CA ARG A 41 22.10 -7.68 -4.40
C ARG A 41 23.05 -8.38 -5.39
N LYS A 42 23.87 -9.32 -4.92
CA LYS A 42 24.81 -10.09 -5.77
C LYS A 42 24.12 -11.10 -6.70
N TYR A 43 22.92 -11.56 -6.37
CA TYR A 43 22.20 -12.62 -7.10
C TYR A 43 20.97 -12.12 -7.85
N MET A 44 20.53 -10.89 -7.58
CA MET A 44 19.38 -10.26 -8.21
C MET A 44 19.62 -10.00 -9.71
N ARG A 45 18.89 -10.71 -10.57
CA ARG A 45 18.87 -10.41 -12.01
C ARG A 45 17.99 -9.19 -12.28
N LYS A 46 18.38 -8.34 -13.25
CA LYS A 46 17.57 -7.18 -13.70
C LYS A 46 16.12 -7.54 -14.04
N LYS A 47 15.88 -8.76 -14.55
CA LYS A 47 14.55 -9.28 -14.86
C LYS A 47 13.68 -9.46 -13.61
N GLU A 48 14.26 -9.97 -12.52
CA GLU A 48 13.56 -10.23 -11.25
C GLU A 48 13.12 -8.93 -10.57
N VAL A 49 13.96 -7.90 -10.60
CA VAL A 49 13.60 -6.57 -10.07
C VAL A 49 12.40 -5.97 -10.83
N ARG A 50 12.34 -6.19 -12.15
CA ARG A 50 11.23 -5.71 -12.98
C ARG A 50 9.94 -6.47 -12.68
N GLU A 51 10.01 -7.79 -12.53
CA GLU A 51 8.86 -8.63 -12.13
C GLU A 51 8.34 -8.22 -10.75
N GLN A 52 9.26 -8.01 -9.80
CA GLN A 52 8.92 -7.54 -8.45
C GLN A 52 8.19 -6.19 -8.47
N LEU A 53 8.66 -5.22 -9.28
CA LEU A 53 8.00 -3.92 -9.41
C LEU A 53 6.63 -4.03 -10.08
N ILE A 54 6.49 -4.85 -11.12
CA ILE A 54 5.22 -5.06 -11.82
C ILE A 54 4.20 -5.71 -10.87
N LEU A 55 4.60 -6.73 -10.11
CA LEU A 55 3.75 -7.40 -9.12
C LEU A 55 3.39 -6.47 -7.96
N GLY A 56 4.35 -5.69 -7.47
CA GLY A 56 4.12 -4.65 -6.47
C GLY A 56 3.07 -3.64 -6.92
N PHE A 57 3.18 -3.17 -8.16
CA PHE A 57 2.25 -2.19 -8.72
C PHE A 57 0.85 -2.79 -8.94
N LEU A 58 0.75 -3.94 -9.60
CA LEU A 58 -0.52 -4.63 -9.83
C LEU A 58 -1.21 -5.01 -8.52
N GLY A 59 -0.46 -5.55 -7.56
CA GLY A 59 -0.98 -5.91 -6.25
C GLY A 59 -1.44 -4.69 -5.46
N SER A 60 -0.71 -3.58 -5.52
CA SER A 60 -1.14 -2.32 -4.88
C SER A 60 -2.41 -1.79 -5.52
N CYS A 61 -2.55 -1.82 -6.85
CA CYS A 61 -3.79 -1.45 -7.53
C CYS A 61 -4.97 -2.34 -7.10
N ALA A 62 -4.74 -3.65 -6.99
CA ALA A 62 -5.77 -4.59 -6.55
C ALA A 62 -6.21 -4.33 -5.09
N LEU A 63 -5.27 -4.09 -4.17
CA LEU A 63 -5.58 -3.77 -2.78
C LEU A 63 -6.33 -2.45 -2.65
N VAL A 64 -5.89 -1.41 -3.37
CA VAL A 64 -6.61 -0.12 -3.39
C VAL A 64 -8.03 -0.30 -3.94
N SER A 65 -8.21 -1.13 -4.98
CA SER A 65 -9.53 -1.40 -5.56
C SER A 65 -10.42 -2.17 -4.58
N MET A 66 -9.87 -3.18 -3.90
CA MET A 66 -10.55 -3.91 -2.83
C MET A 66 -10.96 -2.96 -1.70
N GLU A 67 -10.11 -1.99 -1.38
CA GLU A 67 -10.34 -1.01 -0.33
C GLU A 67 -11.50 -0.06 -0.63
N ILE A 68 -11.51 0.47 -1.85
CA ILE A 68 -12.61 1.29 -2.38
C ILE A 68 -13.91 0.49 -2.39
N PHE A 69 -13.85 -0.79 -2.76
CA PHE A 69 -15.00 -1.66 -2.75
C PHE A 69 -15.50 -1.98 -1.33
N ALA A 70 -14.59 -2.26 -0.39
CA ALA A 70 -14.93 -2.56 0.99
C ALA A 70 -15.55 -1.35 1.71
N THR A 71 -15.02 -0.16 1.46
CA THR A 71 -15.60 1.10 1.97
C THR A 71 -16.96 1.41 1.34
N SER A 72 -17.14 1.19 0.03
CA SER A 72 -18.43 1.45 -0.64
C SER A 72 -19.54 0.50 -0.18
N MET A 73 -19.19 -0.74 0.15
CA MET A 73 -20.11 -1.75 0.69
C MET A 73 -20.29 -1.68 2.21
N ASN A 74 -19.71 -0.67 2.89
CA ASN A 74 -19.71 -0.55 4.37
C ASN A 74 -19.20 -1.81 5.10
N LEU A 75 -18.33 -2.60 4.47
CA LEU A 75 -17.71 -3.80 5.07
C LEU A 75 -16.72 -3.43 6.18
N TRP A 76 -16.06 -2.29 6.01
CA TRP A 76 -15.28 -1.64 7.06
C TRP A 76 -15.56 -0.15 7.04
N ASN A 77 -15.25 0.54 8.12
CA ASN A 77 -15.41 1.98 8.19
C ASN A 77 -14.13 2.60 8.75
N TYR A 78 -13.48 3.43 7.94
CA TYR A 78 -12.52 4.36 8.48
C TYR A 78 -13.29 5.45 9.23
N PHE A 79 -12.77 5.88 10.39
CA PHE A 79 -13.32 7.04 11.09
C PHE A 79 -13.56 8.16 10.09
N PRO A 80 -14.72 8.84 10.15
CA PRO A 80 -15.19 9.69 9.08
C PRO A 80 -14.10 10.70 8.77
N THR A 81 -13.71 10.75 7.50
CA THR A 81 -12.73 11.71 6.94
C THR A 81 -11.23 11.36 7.06
N ASN A 82 -10.83 10.26 7.71
CA ASN A 82 -9.41 9.85 7.75
C ASN A 82 -9.12 8.67 6.83
N TRP A 83 -9.12 8.92 5.52
CA TRP A 83 -8.69 7.93 4.55
C TRP A 83 -7.15 7.82 4.58
N PRO A 84 -6.55 6.68 4.97
CA PRO A 84 -5.12 6.63 5.20
C PRO A 84 -4.39 6.52 3.86
N VAL A 85 -4.18 7.62 3.14
CA VAL A 85 -3.46 7.61 1.84
C VAL A 85 -2.05 6.99 1.97
N ILE A 86 -1.46 7.02 3.17
CA ILE A 86 -0.20 6.32 3.50
C ILE A 86 -0.28 4.79 3.36
N LEU A 87 -1.47 4.19 3.40
CA LEU A 87 -1.65 2.76 3.16
C LEU A 87 -1.19 2.35 1.76
N TRP A 88 -1.41 3.20 0.76
CA TRP A 88 -1.10 2.86 -0.62
C TRP A 88 0.40 2.61 -0.86
N PRO A 89 1.32 3.53 -0.48
CA PRO A 89 2.75 3.24 -0.55
C PRO A 89 3.14 2.12 0.42
N THR A 90 2.43 1.96 1.55
CA THR A 90 2.70 0.85 2.50
C THR A 90 2.38 -0.50 1.89
N TYR A 91 1.27 -0.66 1.17
CA TYR A 91 0.93 -1.90 0.45
C TYR A 91 1.95 -2.19 -0.63
N PHE A 92 2.35 -1.19 -1.40
CA PHE A 92 3.36 -1.37 -2.43
C PHE A 92 4.65 -1.93 -1.82
N VAL A 93 5.17 -1.31 -0.75
CA VAL A 93 6.38 -1.77 -0.07
C VAL A 93 6.18 -3.14 0.59
N ALA A 94 5.01 -3.41 1.18
CA ALA A 94 4.71 -4.72 1.77
C ALA A 94 4.68 -5.85 0.73
N ILE A 95 4.16 -5.60 -0.48
CA ILE A 95 4.17 -6.58 -1.57
C ILE A 95 5.59 -6.78 -2.09
N LEU A 96 6.38 -5.70 -2.22
CA LEU A 96 7.80 -5.81 -2.57
C LEU A 96 8.55 -6.68 -1.55
N PHE A 97 8.34 -6.45 -0.25
CA PHE A 97 8.89 -7.28 0.82
C PHE A 97 8.44 -8.73 0.69
N GLY A 98 7.13 -8.96 0.57
CA GLY A 98 6.54 -10.30 0.46
C GLY A 98 7.09 -11.10 -0.71
N TYR A 99 7.21 -10.47 -1.89
CA TYR A 99 7.83 -11.11 -3.06
C TYR A 99 9.28 -11.53 -2.79
N GLN A 100 10.09 -10.66 -2.19
CA GLN A 100 11.47 -10.99 -1.86
C GLN A 100 11.59 -12.08 -0.81
N LEU A 101 10.69 -12.09 0.18
CA LEU A 101 10.63 -13.11 1.21
C LEU A 101 10.26 -14.47 0.62
N LEU A 102 9.18 -14.54 -0.16
CA LEU A 102 8.73 -15.76 -0.86
C LEU A 102 9.86 -16.35 -1.71
N ARG A 103 10.51 -15.49 -2.50
CA ARG A 103 11.61 -15.92 -3.37
C ARG A 103 12.86 -16.30 -2.58
N HIS A 104 13.09 -15.72 -1.41
CA HIS A 104 14.19 -16.13 -0.53
C HIS A 104 13.93 -17.50 0.07
N VAL A 105 12.71 -17.77 0.54
CA VAL A 105 12.28 -19.08 1.05
C VAL A 105 12.32 -20.15 -0.05
N GLU A 106 11.84 -19.83 -1.26
CA GLU A 106 11.87 -20.76 -2.41
C GLU A 106 13.29 -21.16 -2.83
N ASN A 107 14.27 -20.26 -2.70
CA ASN A 107 15.68 -20.58 -2.98
C ASN A 107 16.38 -21.30 -1.82
N PHE A 108 15.77 -21.34 -0.63
CA PHE A 108 16.33 -21.99 0.55
C PHE A 108 15.97 -23.48 0.62
N PHE A 109 14.79 -23.86 0.12
CA PHE A 109 14.34 -25.24 -0.01
C PHE A 109 14.74 -25.85 -1.36
#